data_AF-N1RT67-F1
#
_entry.id   AF-N1RT67-F1
#
_cell.length_a   1.000
_cell.length_b   1.000
_cell.length_c   1.000
_cell.angle_alpha   90.00
_cell.angle_beta   90.00
_cell.angle_gamma   90.00
#
_symmetry.space_group_name_H-M   'P 1'
#
loop_
_entity.id
_entity.type
_entity.pdbx_description
1 polymer ?
#
loop_
_entity_poly.entity_id
_entity_poly.type
_entity_poly.pdbx_seq_one_letter_code
_entity_poly.pdbx_strand_id
1 'polypeptide(L)'
;IFFTYGDVSPRNIMVERIKDSAGARGWRLSDIIDWETAGYYPEYWDYTKSMFEEFRWPRRYNGMTQDVFNEFGDYSEELGVERRAWALGDGI
;
A
#
# COMPACT_ATOMS: atom_id res chain seq x y z
N ILE A 1 13.01 3.60 -12.53
CA ILE A 1 13.09 2.40 -11.67
C ILE A 1 13.29 2.88 -10.25
N PHE A 2 12.44 2.44 -9.32
CA PHE A 2 12.37 2.90 -7.93
C PHE A 2 12.49 1.70 -7.00
N PHE A 3 13.06 1.92 -5.81
CA PHE A 3 12.99 0.89 -4.77
C PHE A 3 11.59 0.96 -4.14
N THR A 4 10.82 -0.11 -4.33
CA THR A 4 9.43 -0.19 -3.89
C THR A 4 9.30 -1.27 -2.83
N TYR A 5 8.32 -1.12 -1.96
CA TYR A 5 8.08 -2.02 -0.85
C TYR A 5 7.55 -3.40 -1.28
N GLY A 6 6.69 -3.44 -2.30
CA GLY A 6 6.16 -4.67 -2.89
C GLY A 6 4.90 -5.23 -2.23
N ASP A 7 4.67 -4.96 -0.94
CA ASP A 7 3.49 -5.43 -0.19
C ASP A 7 2.98 -4.41 0.86
N VAL A 8 2.53 -3.23 0.41
CA VAL A 8 2.03 -2.17 1.31
C VAL A 8 0.64 -2.54 1.85
N SER A 9 0.64 -3.40 2.87
CA SER A 9 -0.54 -3.95 3.54
C SER A 9 -0.64 -3.43 4.98
N PRO A 10 -1.86 -3.22 5.54
CA PRO A 10 -2.03 -2.89 6.96
C PRO A 10 -1.32 -3.85 7.93
N ARG A 11 -1.13 -5.09 7.50
CA ARG A 11 -0.47 -6.16 8.29
C ARG A 11 1.02 -5.89 8.49
N ASN A 12 1.62 -5.09 7.61
CA ASN A 12 3.04 -4.82 7.53
C ASN A 12 3.40 -3.44 8.12
N ILE A 13 2.39 -2.71 8.63
CA ILE A 13 2.54 -1.36 9.19
C ILE A 13 2.23 -1.42 10.69
N MET A 14 3.26 -1.25 11.50
CA MET A 14 3.16 -1.32 12.95
C MET A 14 2.85 0.07 13.53
N VAL A 15 1.83 0.13 14.39
CA VAL A 15 1.45 1.36 15.09
C VAL A 15 1.49 1.15 16.59
N GLU A 16 2.10 2.09 17.29
CA GLU A 16 2.15 2.10 18.75
C GLU A 16 1.23 3.19 19.31
N ARG A 17 0.64 2.90 20.48
CA ARG A 17 -0.12 3.90 21.23
C ARG A 17 0.85 4.76 22.02
N ILE A 18 0.77 6.07 21.79
CA ILE A 18 1.58 7.05 22.50
C ILE A 18 0.71 7.95 23.37
N LYS A 19 1.34 8.54 24.39
CA LYS A 19 0.83 9.72 25.09
C LYS A 19 1.85 10.83 24.94
N ASP A 20 1.40 12.00 24.53
CA ASP A 20 2.27 13.17 24.50
C ASP A 20 2.53 13.70 25.92
N SER A 21 3.39 14.72 26.03
CA SER A 21 3.72 15.37 27.30
C SER A 21 2.52 16.08 27.96
N ALA A 22 1.46 16.37 27.21
CA ALA A 22 0.21 16.92 27.72
C ALA A 22 -0.80 15.83 28.16
N GLY A 23 -0.46 14.56 27.97
CA GLY A 23 -1.30 13.41 28.31
C GLY A 23 -2.33 13.03 27.25
N ALA A 24 -2.33 13.67 26.07
CA ALA A 24 -3.21 13.32 24.97
C ALA A 24 -2.81 11.97 24.36
N ARG A 25 -3.80 11.12 24.06
CA ARG A 25 -3.57 9.81 23.45
C ARG A 25 -3.48 9.95 21.94
N GLY A 26 -2.49 9.29 21.34
CA GLY A 26 -2.30 9.25 19.90
C GLY A 26 -1.75 7.91 19.44
N TRP A 27 -1.45 7.87 18.15
CA TRP A 27 -0.80 6.74 17.48
C TRP A 27 0.45 7.24 16.77
N ARG A 28 1.51 6.44 16.80
CA ARG A 28 2.74 6.69 16.06
C ARG A 28 3.05 5.46 15.22
N LEU A 29 3.49 5.68 13.98
CA LEU A 29 4.10 4.63 13.16
C LEU A 29 5.38 4.18 13.86
N SER A 30 5.47 2.91 14.26
CA SER A 30 6.67 2.38 14.91
C SER A 30 7.61 1.76 13.89
N ASP A 31 7.08 0.89 13.02
CA ASP A 31 7.89 0.05 12.13
C ASP A 31 7.14 -0.30 10.85
N ILE A 32 7.91 -0.61 9.81
CA ILE A 32 7.45 -1.27 8.58
C ILE A 32 8.20 -2.59 8.49
N ILE A 33 7.47 -3.71 8.41
CA ILE A 33 8.01 -5.07 8.51
C ILE A 33 7.54 -5.94 7.34
N ASP A 34 8.28 -6.99 7.02
CA ASP A 34 8.00 -7.90 5.88
C ASP A 34 8.48 -7.37 4.52
N TRP A 35 9.80 -7.14 4.42
CA TRP A 35 10.48 -6.57 3.25
C TRP A 35 10.84 -7.60 2.17
N GLU A 36 10.38 -8.84 2.27
CA GLU A 36 10.83 -9.94 1.40
C GLU A 36 10.37 -9.78 -0.07
N THR A 37 9.34 -8.97 -0.31
CA THR A 37 8.82 -8.63 -1.64
C THR A 37 9.37 -7.32 -2.19
N ALA A 38 10.22 -6.61 -1.43
CA ALA A 38 10.79 -5.34 -1.83
C ALA A 38 11.79 -5.51 -2.98
N GLY A 39 11.85 -4.52 -3.86
CA GLY A 39 12.72 -4.60 -5.03
C GLY A 39 12.69 -3.35 -5.87
N TYR A 40 13.35 -3.42 -7.03
CA TYR A 40 13.42 -2.30 -7.97
C TYR A 40 12.37 -2.44 -9.06
N TYR A 41 11.28 -1.69 -8.94
CA TYR A 41 10.10 -1.75 -9.82
C TYR A 41 9.72 -0.36 -10.36
N PRO A 42 8.72 -0.24 -11.25
CA PRO A 42 8.15 1.05 -11.62
C PRO A 42 7.57 1.81 -10.42
N GLU A 43 7.45 3.14 -10.55
CA GLU A 43 6.98 4.03 -9.47
C GLU A 43 5.60 3.65 -8.92
N TYR A 44 4.70 3.22 -9.80
CA TYR A 44 3.32 2.85 -9.46
C TYR A 44 3.19 1.51 -8.72
N TRP A 45 4.27 0.75 -8.55
CA TRP A 45 4.20 -0.66 -8.14
C TRP A 45 3.56 -0.84 -6.76
N ASP A 46 3.94 -0.01 -5.79
CA ASP A 46 3.35 -0.10 -4.43
C ASP A 46 1.85 0.24 -4.43
N TYR A 47 1.40 1.15 -5.29
CA TYR A 47 -0.02 1.43 -5.47
C TYR A 47 -0.76 0.23 -6.08
N THR A 48 -0.29 -0.28 -7.22
CA THR A 48 -1.01 -1.36 -7.92
C THR A 48 -1.00 -2.65 -7.11
N LYS A 49 0.08 -2.97 -6.39
CA LYS A 49 0.12 -4.10 -5.46
C LYS A 49 -0.81 -3.92 -4.26
N SER A 50 -0.92 -2.72 -3.69
CA SER A 50 -1.91 -2.45 -2.62
C SER A 50 -3.34 -2.68 -3.11
N MET A 51 -3.65 -2.26 -4.35
CA MET A 51 -4.96 -2.41 -4.96
C MET A 51 -5.26 -3.85 -5.43
N PHE A 52 -4.25 -4.69 -5.65
CA PHE A 52 -4.44 -6.13 -5.86
C PHE A 52 -5.10 -6.80 -4.65
N GLU A 53 -4.73 -6.38 -3.44
CA GLU A 53 -5.31 -6.89 -2.19
C GLU A 53 -6.60 -6.15 -1.77
N GLU A 54 -7.20 -5.30 -2.61
CA GLU A 54 -8.35 -4.46 -2.22
C GLU A 54 -9.54 -5.26 -1.67
N PHE A 55 -9.71 -6.50 -2.13
CA PHE A 55 -10.75 -7.41 -1.66
C PHE A 55 -10.59 -7.85 -0.20
N ARG A 56 -9.39 -7.73 0.37
CA ARG A 56 -9.09 -8.07 1.77
C ARG A 56 -9.44 -6.96 2.75
N TRP A 57 -9.61 -5.72 2.26
CA TRP A 57 -9.69 -4.53 3.12
C TRP A 57 -11.03 -3.78 2.98
N PRO A 58 -11.50 -3.10 4.05
CA PRO A 58 -12.71 -2.29 3.98
C PRO A 58 -12.58 -1.16 2.95
N ARG A 59 -13.69 -0.76 2.33
CA ARG A 59 -13.74 0.37 1.38
C ARG A 59 -13.06 1.64 1.88
N ARG A 60 -13.16 1.92 3.19
CA ARG A 60 -12.49 3.07 3.82
C ARG A 60 -10.96 2.99 3.71
N TYR A 61 -10.38 1.80 3.90
CA TYR A 61 -8.94 1.61 3.77
C TYR A 61 -8.53 1.77 2.30
N ASN A 62 -9.22 1.11 1.38
CA ASN A 62 -8.92 1.20 -0.05
C ASN A 62 -9.01 2.64 -0.58
N GLY A 63 -10.03 3.40 -0.13
CA GLY A 63 -10.15 4.82 -0.46
C GLY A 63 -8.98 5.64 0.09
N MET A 64 -8.59 5.42 1.35
CA MET A 64 -7.44 6.09 1.94
C MET A 64 -6.13 5.74 1.23
N THR A 65 -5.91 4.48 0.84
CA THR A 65 -4.77 4.08 0.02
C THR A 65 -4.75 4.84 -1.31
N GLN A 66 -5.89 4.93 -1.99
CA GLN A 66 -6.00 5.69 -3.23
C GLN A 66 -5.70 7.18 -3.03
N ASP A 67 -6.27 7.79 -1.98
CA ASP A 67 -6.03 9.20 -1.65
C ASP A 67 -4.54 9.49 -1.40
N VAL A 68 -3.86 8.62 -0.64
CA VAL A 68 -2.42 8.75 -0.36
C VAL A 68 -1.59 8.64 -1.64
N PHE A 69 -1.88 7.67 -2.51
CA PHE A 69 -1.11 7.49 -3.75
C PHE A 69 -1.40 8.56 -4.81
N ASN A 70 -2.59 9.15 -4.81
CA ASN A 70 -2.95 10.27 -5.68
C ASN A 70 -2.07 11.52 -5.44
N GLU A 71 -1.43 11.65 -4.26
CA GLU A 71 -0.46 12.72 -4.01
C GLU A 71 0.81 12.58 -4.88
N PHE A 72 1.10 11.38 -5.38
CA PHE A 72 2.30 11.08 -6.18
C PHE A 72 2.00 11.03 -7.68
N GLY A 73 0.74 10.79 -8.09
CA GLY A 73 0.34 10.77 -9.49
C GLY A 73 -0.99 10.06 -9.72
N ASP A 74 -1.55 10.21 -10.93
CA ASP A 74 -2.68 9.41 -11.39
C ASP A 74 -2.17 8.11 -12.01
N TYR A 75 -2.33 7.00 -11.29
CA TYR A 75 -1.92 5.65 -11.69
C TYR A 75 -3.10 4.78 -12.18
N SER A 76 -4.22 5.41 -12.56
CA SER A 76 -5.44 4.68 -12.94
C SER A 76 -5.24 3.83 -14.20
N GLU A 77 -4.44 4.28 -15.16
CA GLU A 77 -4.13 3.55 -16.38
C GLU A 77 -3.24 2.32 -16.08
N GLU A 78 -2.21 2.47 -15.25
CA GLU A 78 -1.32 1.41 -14.81
C GLU A 78 -2.08 0.35 -14.02
N LEU A 79 -2.93 0.76 -13.08
CA LEU A 79 -3.82 -0.16 -12.37
C LEU A 79 -4.78 -0.87 -13.34
N GLY A 80 -5.24 -0.19 -14.38
CA GLY A 80 -6.05 -0.78 -15.44
C GLY A 80 -5.30 -1.86 -16.22
N VAL A 81 -4.02 -1.64 -16.53
CA VAL A 81 -3.13 -2.64 -17.17
C VAL A 81 -2.93 -3.84 -16.26
N GLU A 82 -2.56 -3.61 -15.00
CA GLU A 82 -2.32 -4.66 -14.02
C GLU A 82 -3.55 -5.53 -13.78
N ARG A 83 -4.74 -4.92 -13.62
CA ARG A 83 -6.01 -5.67 -13.49
C ARG A 83 -6.32 -6.57 -14.68
N ARG A 84 -6.00 -6.12 -15.90
CA ARG A 84 -6.13 -6.96 -17.09
C ARG A 84 -5.14 -8.11 -17.06
N ALA A 85 -3.89 -7.85 -16.68
CA ALA A 85 -2.87 -8.89 -16.54
C ALA A 85 -3.29 -9.96 -15.50
N TRP A 86 -3.76 -9.55 -14.32
CA TRP A 86 -4.22 -10.48 -13.29
C TRP A 86 -5.42 -11.31 -13.75
N ALA A 87 -6.36 -10.72 -14.48
CA ALA A 87 -7.53 -11.41 -15.02
C ALA A 87 -7.18 -12.41 -16.13
N LEU A 88 -6.10 -12.16 -16.87
CA LEU A 88 -5.60 -13.05 -17.93
C LEU A 88 -4.81 -14.25 -17.38
N GLY A 89 -4.65 -14.32 -16.05
CA GLY A 89 -4.03 -15.47 -15.40
C GLY A 89 -2.52 -15.49 -15.62
N ASP A 90 -1.82 -14.57 -14.98
CA ASP A 90 -0.45 -14.86 -14.52
C ASP A 90 -0.51 -16.04 -13.52
N GLY A 91 -0.72 -17.25 -14.06
CA GLY A 91 -0.47 -18.55 -13.45
C GLY A 91 -1.35 -19.00 -12.29
N ILE A 92 -2.62 -19.34 -12.55
CA ILE A 92 -3.24 -20.55 -11.96
C ILE A 92 -3.59 -21.50 -13.09
#